data_AF-A0A840GIV2-F1
#
_entry.id   AF-A0A840GIV2-F1
#
_cell.length_a   1.000
_cell.length_b   1.000
_cell.length_c   1.000
_cell.angle_alpha   90.00
_cell.angle_beta   90.00
_cell.angle_gamma   90.00
#
_symmetry.space_group_name_H-M   'P 1'
#
loop_
_entity.id
_entity.type
_entity.pdbx_description
1 polymer ?
#
loop_
_entity_poly.entity_id
_entity_poly.type
_entity_poly.pdbx_seq_one_letter_code
_entity_poly.pdbx_strand_id
1 'polypeptide(L)'
;MTLEHSAIIEDHWNQFGPGAVGIGWDLAIAGLERYVATGASVDHETAEAWMGSAEGKEFMTGSGELWRAAHVASGVDAASAKERSDRTIAFYRGEMPPDTAHPGTGS
;
A
#
# COMPACT_ATOMS: atom_id res chain seq x y z
N MET A 1 16.74 5.40 24.47
CA MET A 1 15.45 4.70 24.53
C MET A 1 15.43 3.74 23.35
N THR A 2 15.25 2.44 23.60
CA THR A 2 15.30 1.40 22.57
C THR A 2 13.91 0.83 22.41
N LEU A 3 13.41 0.77 21.17
CA LEU A 3 12.15 0.13 20.83
C LEU A 3 12.45 -1.23 20.23
N GLU A 4 11.90 -2.29 20.82
CA GLU A 4 11.88 -3.63 20.22
C GLU A 4 10.49 -3.92 19.67
N HIS A 5 10.42 -4.36 18.42
CA HIS A 5 9.20 -4.78 17.75
C HIS A 5 9.34 -6.25 17.33
N SER A 6 8.39 -7.09 17.78
CA SER A 6 8.22 -8.47 17.32
C SER A 6 6.92 -8.63 16.55
N ALA A 7 6.94 -9.37 15.44
CA ALA A 7 5.76 -9.78 14.68
C ALA A 7 5.91 -11.23 14.23
N ILE A 8 4.79 -11.96 14.13
CA ILE A 8 4.75 -13.29 13.50
C ILE A 8 4.74 -13.06 11.98
N ILE A 9 5.81 -13.47 11.31
CA ILE A 9 5.91 -13.35 9.84
C ILE A 9 5.10 -14.48 9.23
N GLU A 10 3.89 -14.16 8.77
CA GLU A 10 3.06 -15.07 7.96
C GLU A 10 3.44 -14.98 6.47
N ASP A 11 3.09 -16.00 5.68
CA ASP A 11 3.40 -16.08 4.24
C ASP A 11 2.97 -14.83 3.45
N HIS A 12 1.90 -14.16 3.90
CA HIS A 12 1.39 -12.92 3.32
C HIS A 12 2.44 -11.78 3.32
N TRP A 13 3.28 -11.69 4.36
CA TRP A 13 4.35 -10.69 4.44
C TRP A 13 5.46 -10.92 3.43
N ASN A 14 5.73 -12.20 3.10
CA ASN A 14 6.69 -12.54 2.06
C ASN A 14 6.18 -12.19 0.66
N GLN A 15 4.85 -12.15 0.47
CA GLN A 15 4.24 -11.84 -0.81
C GLN A 15 4.11 -10.33 -1.05
N PHE A 16 3.73 -9.54 -0.05
CA PHE A 16 3.37 -8.13 -0.25
C PHE A 16 4.28 -7.14 0.52
N GLY A 17 5.11 -7.61 1.44
CA GLY A 17 5.99 -6.75 2.23
C GLY A 17 5.23 -5.76 3.13
N PRO A 18 5.94 -4.78 3.73
CA PRO A 18 5.36 -3.88 4.74
C PRO A 18 4.32 -2.90 4.17
N GLY A 19 4.38 -2.61 2.88
CA GLY A 19 3.40 -1.72 2.22
C GLY A 19 1.96 -2.24 2.29
N ALA A 20 1.76 -3.55 2.44
CA ALA A 20 0.42 -4.16 2.52
C ALA A 20 -0.44 -3.53 3.62
N VAL A 21 0.18 -3.23 4.76
CA VAL A 21 -0.45 -2.56 5.90
C VAL A 21 -0.10 -1.07 5.92
N GLY A 22 1.09 -0.70 5.47
CA GLY A 22 1.60 0.66 5.48
C GLY A 22 0.76 1.68 4.70
N ILE A 23 0.36 1.35 3.47
CA ILE A 23 -0.45 2.27 2.64
C ILE A 23 -1.81 2.52 3.29
N GLY A 24 -2.43 1.50 3.90
CA GLY A 24 -3.70 1.65 4.63
C GLY A 24 -3.59 2.61 5.83
N TRP A 25 -2.46 2.60 6.55
CA TRP A 25 -2.20 3.58 7.60
C TRP A 25 -2.05 5.00 7.07
N ASP A 26 -1.32 5.17 5.96
CA ASP A 26 -1.14 6.49 5.34
C ASP A 26 -2.49 7.07 4.87
N LEU A 27 -3.36 6.23 4.30
CA LEU A 27 -4.73 6.60 3.93
C LEU A 27 -5.59 6.97 5.15
N ALA A 28 -5.50 6.21 6.24
CA ALA A 28 -6.23 6.49 7.47
C ALA A 28 -5.80 7.85 8.08
N ILE A 29 -4.50 8.13 8.06
CA ILE A 29 -3.96 9.41 8.55
C ILE A 29 -4.41 10.57 7.65
N ALA A 30 -4.41 10.40 6.32
CA ALA A 30 -4.93 11.42 5.40
C ALA A 30 -6.43 11.72 5.64
N GLY A 31 -7.24 10.68 5.89
CA GLY A 31 -8.64 10.85 6.28
C GLY A 31 -8.79 11.59 7.62
N LEU A 32 -7.94 11.27 8.60
CA LEU A 32 -7.94 11.92 9.91
C LEU A 32 -7.54 13.41 9.82
N GLU A 33 -6.52 13.74 9.02
CA GLU A 33 -6.12 15.13 8.76
C GLU A 33 -7.32 15.95 8.27
N ARG A 34 -8.04 15.41 7.29
CA ARG A 34 -9.23 16.06 6.74
C ARG A 34 -10.35 16.21 7.77
N TYR A 35 -10.56 15.20 8.61
CA TYR A 35 -11.53 15.28 9.71
C TYR A 35 -11.16 16.40 10.69
N VAL A 36 -9.89 16.47 11.12
CA VAL A 36 -9.41 17.51 12.03
C VAL A 36 -9.54 18.90 11.41
N ALA A 37 -9.26 19.06 10.13
CA ALA A 37 -9.32 20.35 9.43
C ALA A 37 -10.76 20.86 9.22
N THR A 38 -11.73 19.96 9.02
CA THR A 38 -13.11 20.31 8.64
C THR A 38 -14.14 20.10 9.73
N GLY A 39 -13.83 19.28 10.73
CA GLY A 39 -14.77 18.82 11.77
C GLY A 39 -15.81 17.81 11.26
N ALA A 40 -15.70 17.32 10.02
CA ALA A 40 -16.67 16.44 9.40
C ALA A 40 -16.01 15.17 8.83
N SER A 41 -16.72 14.04 8.91
CA SER A 41 -16.30 12.81 8.26
C SER A 41 -16.42 12.93 6.75
N VAL A 42 -15.48 12.34 6.00
CA VAL A 42 -15.63 12.14 4.56
C VAL A 42 -16.63 11.00 4.34
N ASP A 43 -17.63 11.23 3.50
CA ASP A 43 -18.55 10.16 3.12
C ASP A 43 -17.86 9.14 2.21
N HIS A 44 -18.42 7.94 2.16
CA HIS A 44 -17.80 6.82 1.47
C HIS A 44 -17.66 7.05 -0.04
N GLU A 45 -18.66 7.64 -0.69
CA GLU A 45 -18.67 7.87 -2.15
C GLU A 45 -17.59 8.88 -2.54
N THR A 46 -17.44 9.97 -1.78
CA THR A 46 -16.36 10.95 -1.97
C THR A 46 -14.98 10.31 -1.81
N ALA A 47 -14.80 9.46 -0.79
CA ALA A 47 -13.53 8.78 -0.55
C ALA A 47 -13.20 7.80 -1.69
N GLU A 48 -14.16 7.00 -2.14
CA GLU A 48 -13.98 6.08 -3.27
C GLU A 48 -13.67 6.81 -4.58
N ALA A 49 -14.38 7.91 -4.86
CA ALA A 49 -14.12 8.73 -6.04
C ALA A 49 -12.69 9.30 -6.06
N TRP A 50 -12.19 9.76 -4.91
CA TRP A 50 -10.82 10.23 -4.78
C TRP A 50 -9.80 9.09 -4.92
N MET A 51 -10.03 7.93 -4.29
CA MET A 51 -9.14 6.76 -4.42
C MET A 51 -9.02 6.28 -5.87
N GLY A 52 -10.09 6.37 -6.66
CA GLY A 52 -10.09 6.04 -8.09
C GLY A 52 -9.47 7.09 -9.00
N SER A 53 -9.26 8.32 -8.51
CA SER A 53 -8.73 9.45 -9.29
C SER A 53 -7.22 9.30 -9.56
N ALA A 54 -6.70 10.09 -10.51
CA ALA A 54 -5.26 10.16 -10.76
C ALA A 54 -4.47 10.58 -9.50
N GLU A 55 -4.99 11.56 -8.77
CA GLU A 55 -4.39 12.06 -7.53
C GLU A 55 -4.32 10.99 -6.44
N GLY A 56 -5.42 10.25 -6.22
CA GLY A 56 -5.44 9.15 -5.24
C GLY A 56 -4.47 8.04 -5.62
N LYS A 57 -4.39 7.68 -6.91
CA LYS A 57 -3.42 6.69 -7.41
C LYS A 57 -1.97 7.14 -7.30
N GLU A 58 -1.68 8.42 -7.51
CA GLU A 58 -0.36 9.01 -7.29
C GLU A 58 0.02 8.97 -5.80
N PHE A 59 -0.90 9.32 -4.90
CA PHE A 59 -0.70 9.22 -3.46
C PHE A 59 -0.35 7.78 -3.03
N MET A 60 -1.16 6.80 -3.44
CA MET A 60 -0.93 5.39 -3.10
C MET A 60 0.38 4.85 -3.70
N THR A 61 0.76 5.29 -4.89
CA THR A 61 2.06 4.95 -5.50
C THR A 61 3.21 5.52 -4.68
N GLY A 62 3.12 6.80 -4.30
CA GLY A 62 4.15 7.47 -3.48
C GLY A 62 4.32 6.82 -2.12
N SER A 63 3.22 6.54 -1.41
CA SER A 63 3.23 5.81 -0.14
C SER A 63 3.87 4.42 -0.30
N GLY A 64 3.47 3.65 -1.31
CA GLY A 64 4.03 2.33 -1.58
C GLY A 64 5.54 2.34 -1.87
N GLU A 65 6.04 3.34 -2.61
CA GLU A 65 7.47 3.50 -2.87
C GLU A 65 8.27 3.88 -1.62
N LEU A 66 7.70 4.69 -0.71
CA LEU A 66 8.30 5.00 0.58
C LEU A 66 8.38 3.74 1.46
N TRP A 67 7.33 2.93 1.48
CA TRP A 67 7.33 1.64 2.18
C TRP A 67 8.31 0.64 1.55
N ARG A 68 8.50 0.65 0.23
CA ARG A 68 9.57 -0.11 -0.43
C ARG A 68 10.95 0.33 0.07
N ALA A 69 11.21 1.64 0.13
CA ALA A 69 12.48 2.16 0.63
C ALA A 69 12.74 1.75 2.08
N ALA A 70 11.71 1.80 2.94
CA ALA A 70 11.79 1.32 4.32
C ALA A 70 12.10 -0.18 4.41
N HIS A 71 11.50 -0.99 3.52
CA HIS A 71 11.75 -2.44 3.46
C HIS A 71 13.19 -2.77 3.05
N VAL A 72 13.76 -2.01 2.12
CA VAL A 72 15.18 -2.14 1.76
C VAL A 72 16.06 -1.74 2.95
N ALA A 73 15.71 -0.65 3.64
CA ALA A 73 16.45 -0.20 4.83
C ALA A 73 16.39 -1.21 5.99
N SER A 74 15.36 -2.06 6.06
CA SER A 74 15.29 -3.16 7.04
C SER A 74 16.14 -4.38 6.67
N GLY A 75 16.88 -4.33 5.56
CA GLY A 75 17.83 -5.37 5.14
C GLY A 75 17.32 -6.37 4.09
N VAL A 76 16.14 -6.14 3.50
CA VAL A 76 15.62 -6.98 2.40
C VAL A 76 16.27 -6.59 1.08
N ASP A 77 16.54 -7.59 0.23
CA ASP A 77 17.05 -7.38 -1.13
C ASP A 77 16.16 -6.40 -1.93
N ALA A 78 16.79 -5.50 -2.68
CA ALA A 78 16.10 -4.42 -3.37
C ALA A 78 15.14 -4.89 -4.46
N ALA A 79 15.50 -5.96 -5.20
CA ALA A 79 14.63 -6.52 -6.22
C ALA A 79 13.42 -7.21 -5.58
N SER A 80 13.65 -8.00 -4.53
CA SER A 80 12.59 -8.64 -3.75
C SER A 80 11.64 -7.61 -3.13
N ALA A 81 12.15 -6.50 -2.59
CA ALA A 81 11.34 -5.43 -2.04
C ALA A 81 10.49 -4.75 -3.13
N LYS A 82 11.04 -4.57 -4.35
CA LYS A 82 10.34 -3.99 -5.49
C LYS A 82 9.18 -4.86 -5.99
N GLU A 83 9.40 -6.16 -6.15
CA GLU A 83 8.33 -7.08 -6.57
C GLU A 83 7.17 -7.08 -5.58
N ARG A 84 7.47 -7.09 -4.28
CA ARG A 84 6.48 -7.04 -3.21
C ARG A 84 5.70 -5.73 -3.23
N SER A 85 6.40 -4.59 -3.30
CA SER A 85 5.74 -3.28 -3.34
C SER A 85 4.91 -3.09 -4.60
N ASP A 86 5.34 -3.61 -5.75
CA ASP A 86 4.58 -3.49 -7.00
C ASP A 86 3.25 -4.20 -6.93
N ARG A 87 3.22 -5.42 -6.34
CA ARG A 87 1.98 -6.14 -6.09
C ARG A 87 1.05 -5.37 -5.15
N THR A 88 1.60 -4.78 -4.09
CA THR A 88 0.82 -3.97 -3.14
C THR A 88 0.28 -2.69 -3.78
N ILE A 89 1.10 -1.94 -4.51
CA ILE A 89 0.70 -0.69 -5.17
C ILE A 89 -0.40 -0.99 -6.20
N ALA A 90 -0.25 -2.06 -6.98
CA ALA A 90 -1.27 -2.49 -7.93
C ALA A 90 -2.60 -2.78 -7.21
N PHE A 91 -2.57 -3.54 -6.11
CA PHE A 91 -3.75 -3.84 -5.31
C PHE A 91 -4.48 -2.57 -4.83
N TYR A 92 -3.76 -1.62 -4.22
CA TYR A 92 -4.37 -0.37 -3.71
C TYR A 92 -4.91 0.52 -4.83
N ARG A 93 -4.33 0.45 -6.04
CA ARG A 93 -4.81 1.19 -7.22
C ARG A 93 -5.97 0.52 -7.96
N GLY A 94 -6.42 -0.66 -7.50
CA GLY A 94 -7.40 -1.47 -8.19
C GLY A 94 -6.89 -2.02 -9.53
N GLU A 95 -5.59 -2.23 -9.65
CA GLU A 95 -4.90 -2.68 -10.85
C GLU A 95 -4.42 -4.12 -10.71
N MET A 96 -4.20 -4.78 -11.85
CA MET A 96 -3.68 -6.13 -11.86
C MET A 96 -2.20 -6.13 -11.45
N PRO A 97 -1.77 -7.01 -10.52
CA PRO A 97 -0.37 -7.16 -10.18
C PRO A 97 0.48 -7.57 -11.39
N PRO A 98 1.74 -7.13 -11.48
CA PRO A 98 2.58 -7.38 -12.65
C PRO A 98 2.98 -8.86 -12.87
N ASP A 99 2.81 -9.73 -11.85
CA ASP A 99 3.21 -11.14 -11.87
C ASP A 99 2.01 -12.12 -11.90
N THR A 100 0.81 -11.62 -12.20
CA THR A 100 -0.39 -12.47 -12.35
C THR A 100 -0.82 -12.52 -13.82
N ALA A 101 -0.49 -13.61 -14.51
CA ALA A 101 -1.17 -14.00 -15.75
C ALA A 101 -2.53 -14.66 -15.41
N HIS A 102 -3.56 -14.35 -16.20
CA HIS A 102 -4.92 -14.86 -16.01
C HIS A 102 -4.96 -16.40 -16.09
N PRO A 103 -5.55 -17.13 -15.12
CA PRO A 103 -5.96 -18.51 -15.35
C PRO A 103 -7.20 -18.47 -16.25
N GLY A 104 -7.03 -18.30 -17.56
CA GLY A 104 -8.18 -18.21 -18.47
C GLY A 104 -7.93 -17.88 -19.94
N THR A 105 -6.69 -17.79 -20.42
CA THR A 105 -6.43 -17.87 -21.87
C THR A 105 -5.70 -19.17 -22.16
N GLY A 106 -6.48 -20.26 -22.16
CA GLY A 106 -6.07 -21.59 -22.60
C GLY A 106 -7.31 -22.35 -23.07
N SER A 107 -7.41 -22.49 -24.41
CA SER A 107 -8.49 -23.10 -25.22
C SER A 107 -9.58 -22.15 -25.70
#